data_AF-A0A377DEU7-F1
#
_entry.id   AF-A0A377DEU7-F1
#
_cell.length_a   1.000
_cell.length_b   1.000
_cell.length_c   1.000
_cell.angle_alpha   90.00
_cell.angle_beta   90.00
_cell.angle_gamma   90.00
#
_symmetry.space_group_name_H-M   'P 1'
#
loop_
_entity.id
_entity.type
_entity.pdbx_description
1 polymer ?
#
loop_
_entity_poly.entity_id
_entity_poly.type
_entity_poly.pdbx_seq_one_letter_code
_entity_poly.pdbx_strand_id
1 'polypeptide(L)'
;MDDVIASLKRINTLPLYSHIADIVSPTPWTLDIHLTEPDRWLPLLLGQVPAMILPREWETLSNFASHPLGTGPYAVIRNSTNQLKNSGIR
;
A
#
# COMPACT_ATOMS: atom_id res chain seq x y z
N MET A 1 4.07 -5.20 9.93
CA MET A 1 2.74 -5.76 9.62
C MET A 1 1.69 -4.66 9.60
N ASP A 2 1.70 -3.75 10.57
CA ASP A 2 0.78 -2.61 10.64
C ASP A 2 0.62 -1.81 9.34
N ASP A 3 1.72 -1.53 8.62
CA ASP A 3 1.69 -0.82 7.34
C ASP A 3 0.83 -1.53 6.28
N VAL A 4 0.90 -2.86 6.27
CA VAL A 4 0.11 -3.70 5.35
C VAL A 4 -1.37 -3.61 5.72
N ILE A 5 -1.70 -3.80 7.00
CA ILE A 5 -3.08 -3.73 7.48
C ILE A 5 -3.68 -2.34 7.23
N ALA A 6 -2.94 -1.28 7.55
CA ALA A 6 -3.38 0.10 7.33
C ALA A 6 -3.62 0.39 5.84
N SER A 7 -2.71 -0.05 4.96
CA SER A 7 -2.83 0.11 3.51
C SER A 7 -4.04 -0.62 2.94
N LEU A 8 -4.32 -1.83 3.41
CA LEU A 8 -5.48 -2.61 2.96
C LEU A 8 -6.81 -2.07 3.53
N LYS A 9 -6.81 -1.56 4.77
CA LYS A 9 -7.98 -0.85 5.34
C LYS A 9 -8.30 0.42 4.57
N ARG A 10 -7.28 1.15 4.11
CA ARG A 10 -7.43 2.35 3.28
C ARG A 10 -8.17 2.05 1.98
N ILE A 11 -7.75 1.02 1.24
CA ILE A 11 -8.36 0.68 -0.07
C ILE A 11 -9.76 0.08 0.04
N ASN A 12 -10.15 -0.43 1.21
CA ASN A 12 -11.48 -0.99 1.46
C ASN A 12 -12.62 0.02 1.13
N THR A 13 -12.35 1.32 1.26
CA THR A 13 -13.27 2.40 0.87
C THR A 13 -13.55 2.47 -0.64
N LEU A 14 -12.76 1.79 -1.48
CA LEU A 14 -12.92 1.77 -2.93
C LEU A 14 -13.84 0.60 -3.33
N PRO A 15 -14.73 0.78 -4.33
CA PRO A 15 -15.75 -0.23 -4.69
C PRO A 15 -15.20 -1.62 -5.03
N LEU A 16 -13.99 -1.72 -5.58
CA LEU A 16 -13.39 -3.00 -5.96
C LEU A 16 -12.88 -3.80 -4.75
N TYR A 17 -12.79 -3.20 -3.56
CA TYR A 17 -12.25 -3.82 -2.35
C TYR A 17 -13.24 -3.78 -1.17
N SER A 18 -14.44 -3.23 -1.37
CA SER A 18 -15.43 -3.04 -0.31
C SER A 18 -16.00 -4.34 0.26
N HIS A 19 -15.73 -5.46 -0.41
CA HIS A 19 -16.09 -6.80 0.07
C HIS A 19 -15.05 -7.41 1.01
N ILE A 20 -13.94 -6.72 1.30
CA ILE A 20 -13.02 -7.12 2.36
C ILE A 20 -13.71 -6.85 3.71
N ALA A 21 -14.08 -7.90 4.43
CA ALA A 21 -14.79 -7.82 5.69
C ALA A 21 -13.83 -7.53 6.86
N ASP A 22 -12.72 -8.27 6.90
CA ASP A 22 -11.77 -8.20 8.01
C ASP A 22 -10.37 -8.60 7.56
N ILE A 23 -9.37 -8.12 8.31
CA ILE A 23 -7.95 -8.37 8.05
C ILE A 23 -7.26 -8.63 9.38
N VAL A 24 -6.74 -9.84 9.56
CA VAL A 24 -6.07 -10.27 10.79
C VAL A 24 -4.67 -10.79 10.51
N SER A 25 -3.78 -10.68 11.49
CA SER A 25 -2.43 -11.23 11.42
C SER A 25 -2.24 -12.20 12.59
N PRO A 26 -2.54 -13.50 12.40
CA PRO A 26 -2.49 -14.48 13.49
C PRO A 26 -1.05 -14.77 13.94
N THR A 27 -0.07 -14.55 13.06
CA THR A 27 1.36 -14.72 13.34
C THR A 27 2.16 -13.62 12.64
N PRO A 28 3.39 -13.31 13.09
CA PRO A 28 4.28 -12.43 12.37
C PRO A 28 4.44 -12.89 10.91
N TRP A 29 4.33 -11.96 9.96
CA TRP A 29 4.50 -12.19 8.51
C TRP A 29 3.37 -12.95 7.81
N THR A 30 2.29 -13.32 8.52
CA THR A 30 1.09 -13.91 7.91
C THR A 30 -0.10 -12.97 8.08
N LEU A 31 -0.94 -12.89 7.05
CA LEU A 31 -2.13 -12.06 7.02
C LEU A 31 -3.28 -12.85 6.39
N ASP A 32 -4.41 -12.90 7.10
CA ASP A 32 -5.65 -13.49 6.60
C ASP A 32 -6.59 -12.35 6.19
N ILE A 33 -7.20 -12.49 5.01
CA ILE A 33 -8.18 -11.55 4.48
C ILE A 33 -9.52 -12.27 4.38
N HIS A 34 -10.50 -11.84 5.16
CA HIS A 34 -11.86 -12.37 5.14
C HIS A 34 -12.71 -11.54 4.19
N LEU A 35 -13.45 -12.20 3.29
CA LEU A 35 -14.31 -11.56 2.31
C LEU A 35 -15.79 -11.82 2.61
N THR A 36 -16.65 -10.84 2.35
CA THR A 36 -18.11 -11.00 2.44
C THR A 36 -18.68 -11.83 1.29
N GLU A 37 -17.97 -11.87 0.16
CA GLU A 37 -18.31 -12.65 -1.02
C GLU A 37 -17.05 -13.19 -1.71
N PRO A 38 -17.14 -14.29 -2.47
CA PRO A 38 -15.97 -14.84 -3.16
C PRO A 38 -15.45 -13.90 -4.26
N ASP A 39 -14.17 -13.53 -4.20
CA ASP A 39 -13.49 -12.79 -5.26
C ASP A 39 -12.23 -13.53 -5.72
N ARG A 40 -12.29 -14.09 -6.93
CA ARG A 40 -11.13 -14.76 -7.56
C ARG A 40 -10.07 -13.80 -8.09
N TRP A 41 -10.44 -12.53 -8.28
CA TRP A 41 -9.59 -11.49 -8.86
C TRP A 41 -8.85 -10.70 -7.80
N LEU A 42 -9.20 -10.84 -6.52
CA LEU A 42 -8.55 -10.15 -5.41
C LEU A 42 -7.01 -10.23 -5.47
N PRO A 43 -6.36 -11.39 -5.71
CA PRO A 43 -4.91 -11.43 -5.84
C PRO A 43 -4.34 -10.52 -6.94
N LEU A 44 -5.05 -10.36 -8.05
CA LEU A 44 -4.66 -9.46 -9.13
C LEU A 44 -4.91 -7.99 -8.74
N LEU A 45 -6.02 -7.70 -8.06
CA LEU A 45 -6.33 -6.37 -7.54
C LEU A 45 -5.29 -5.91 -6.52
N LEU A 46 -4.82 -6.79 -5.65
CA LEU A 46 -3.74 -6.52 -4.68
C LEU A 46 -2.39 -6.20 -5.36
N GLY A 47 -2.22 -6.52 -6.64
CA GLY A 47 -1.07 -6.11 -7.45
C GLY A 47 -1.18 -4.72 -8.08
N GLN A 48 -2.33 -4.04 -7.95
CA GLN A 48 -2.57 -2.73 -8.56
C GLN A 48 -2.08 -1.57 -7.68
N VAL A 49 -1.82 -0.42 -8.29
CA VAL A 49 -1.32 0.80 -7.63
C VAL A 49 -2.12 1.19 -6.36
N PRO A 50 -3.46 1.11 -6.31
CA PRO A 50 -4.20 1.46 -5.10
C PRO A 50 -3.77 0.66 -3.86
N ALA A 51 -3.46 -0.64 -4.05
CA ALA A 51 -3.09 -1.60 -3.02
C ALA A 51 -1.60 -1.52 -2.62
N MET A 52 -0.86 -0.51 -3.11
CA MET A 52 0.52 -0.26 -2.69
C MET A 52 0.60 -0.12 -1.17
N ILE A 53 1.59 -0.80 -0.57
CA ILE A 53 1.87 -0.74 0.86
C ILE A 53 2.60 0.57 1.15
N LEU A 54 2.02 1.39 2.01
CA LEU A 54 2.55 2.66 2.48
C LEU A 54 2.79 2.58 4.00
N PRO A 55 3.73 3.36 4.55
CA PRO A 55 3.87 3.52 6.00
C PRO A 55 2.54 3.95 6.61
N ARG A 56 2.14 3.39 7.76
CA ARG A 56 0.84 3.72 8.39
C ARG A 56 0.67 5.22 8.67
N GLU A 57 1.77 5.92 8.93
CA GLU A 57 1.83 7.35 9.22
C GLU A 57 1.93 8.25 7.98
N TRP A 58 1.85 7.70 6.76
CA TRP A 58 2.16 8.42 5.51
C TRP A 58 1.41 9.75 5.35
N GLU A 59 0.16 9.84 5.80
CA GLU A 59 -0.66 11.07 5.73
C GLU A 59 -0.07 12.23 6.54
N THR A 60 0.66 11.91 7.60
CA THR A 60 1.30 12.91 8.48
C THR A 60 2.71 13.26 8.04
N LEU A 61 3.29 12.51 7.09
CA LEU A 61 4.64 12.77 6.60
C LEU A 61 4.63 13.99 5.69
N SER A 62 5.36 15.02 6.10
CA SER A 62 5.56 16.22 5.29
C SER A 62 6.11 15.84 3.91
N ASN A 63 5.60 16.46 2.86
CA ASN A 63 6.09 16.31 1.49
C ASN A 63 5.97 14.89 0.91
N PHE A 64 5.16 13.98 1.49
CA PHE A 64 5.03 12.58 1.04
C PHE A 64 4.73 12.45 -0.46
N ALA A 65 3.82 13.26 -0.99
CA ALA A 65 3.48 13.24 -2.42
C ALA A 65 4.68 13.55 -3.33
N SER A 66 5.64 14.34 -2.84
CA SER A 66 6.85 14.69 -3.59
C SER A 66 8.03 13.76 -3.31
N HIS A 67 8.09 13.16 -2.11
CA HIS A 67 9.15 12.26 -1.64
C HIS A 67 8.50 11.00 -1.04
N PRO A 68 7.93 10.12 -1.88
CA PRO A 68 7.19 8.96 -1.39
C PRO A 68 8.13 7.95 -0.75
N LEU A 69 7.60 7.24 0.25
CA LEU A 69 8.23 6.06 0.84
C LEU A 69 7.52 4.81 0.32
N GLY A 70 8.29 3.83 -0.12
CA GLY A 70 7.77 2.55 -0.61
C GLY A 70 8.83 1.46 -0.50
N THR A 71 8.44 0.25 -0.90
CA THR A 71 9.28 -0.95 -0.81
C THR A 71 9.92 -1.36 -2.14
N GLY A 72 9.87 -0.47 -3.14
CA GLY A 72 10.46 -0.70 -4.45
C GLY A 72 11.99 -0.57 -4.44
N PRO A 73 12.68 -1.00 -5.52
CA PRO A 73 14.14 -0.98 -5.59
C PRO A 73 14.76 0.42 -5.69
N TYR A 74 13.94 1.47 -5.82
CA TYR A 74 14.38 2.84 -5.98
C TYR A 74 13.67 3.79 -5.02
N ALA A 75 14.40 4.80 -4.53
CA ALA A 75 13.87 5.92 -3.77
C ALA A 75 13.96 7.22 -4.58
N VAL A 76 12.99 8.11 -4.41
CA VAL A 76 13.02 9.45 -5.00
C VAL A 76 14.04 10.31 -4.25
N ILE A 77 15.05 10.83 -4.96
CA ILE A 77 16.09 11.71 -4.39
C ILE A 77 15.97 13.16 -4.85
N ARG A 78 15.19 13.41 -5.91
CA ARG A 78 14.84 14.76 -6.34
C ARG A 78 13.50 14.75 -7.05
N ASN A 79 12.60 15.60 -6.61
CA ASN A 79 11.34 15.89 -7.29
C ASN A 79 11.17 17.41 -7.38
N SER A 80 11.33 17.93 -8.58
CA SER A 80 11.19 19.36 -8.92
C SER A 80 10.34 19.49 -10.17
N THR A 81 9.88 20.70 -10.48
CA THR A 81 8.98 20.97 -11.62
C THR A 81 9.43 20.34 -12.94
N ASN A 82 10.75 20.25 -13.18
CA ASN A 82 11.31 19.79 -14.45
C ASN A 82 12.15 18.51 -14.34
N GLN A 83 12.24 17.91 -13.15
CA GLN A 83 13.07 16.72 -12.95
C GLN A 83 12.53 15.84 -11.82
N LEU A 84 12.35 14.56 -12.15
CA LEU A 84 12.23 13.45 -11.21
C LEU A 84 13.50 12.60 -11.30
N LYS A 85 14.20 12.40 -10.18
CA LYS A 85 15.40 11.57 -10.10
C LYS A 85 15.24 10.55 -8.98
N ASN A 86 15.54 9.29 -9.32
CA ASN A 86 15.51 8.17 -8.40
C ASN A 86 16.93 7.61 -8.20
N SER A 87 17.19 7.07 -7.03
CA SER A 87 18.41 6.32 -6.71
C SER A 87 18.05 4.91 -6.30
N GLY A 88 18.89 3.93 -6.65
CA GLY A 88 18.74 2.57 -6.14
C GLY A 88 18.94 2.55 -4.62
N ILE A 89 18.15 1.72 -3.94
CA ILE A 89 18.30 1.42 -2.52
C ILE A 89 19.26 0.23 -2.43
N ARG A 90 20.46 0.44 -1.89
CA ARG A 90 21.45 -0.63 -1.62
C ARG A 90 21.26 -1.20 -0.24
#